data_AF-A0A1I8CG62-F1
#
_entry.id   AF-A0A1I8CG62-F1
#
_cell.length_a   1.000
_cell.length_b   1.000
_cell.length_c   1.000
_cell.angle_alpha   90.00
_cell.angle_beta   90.00
_cell.angle_gamma   90.00
#
_symmetry.space_group_name_H-M   'P 1'
#
loop_
_entity.id
_entity.type
_entity.pdbx_description
1 polymer ?
#
loop_
_entity_poly.entity_id
_entity_poly.type
_entity_poly.pdbx_seq_one_letter_code
_entity_poly.pdbx_strand_id
1 'polypeptide(L)'
;MEEISLNDMLTSGQVSVVVSDQKPRKKNNMGLLGAISYIIGNIIGAGVFITPTEVIKSTNSAGSAMIILTLAGVTSVFGALTYGELGCMISENGADFAYLCRINWTFTAYIFMVSSCLILYPCIVAIQLQTFSSYFLKAIDVSFANPTSKTFTMISIQILLLTIITLINFQSLGKTVSKFNIIASATKLIAPAILILIGAYFLFIKDVPNQWVDTLDKGHYAPLNLVIAFIACLFSFDGWDVVNFGADELKNPKKNLPLAIVLGMMVVSVIIMTLNATFYSILTLDELLHSATVASSYIHKTIPALNLLVPSMICIILIGSLNSTIFAASRFLQSVSERGYLPLFVSCKNDETNSPRLALVIHALFVVIALFYGELDVLLKYSGVAQWCQRAVTTTALLYIRYKGPEYFGLKSTFKTNILIPALFLITCVATIVTIAYEEIHTIYLTTSVLMCSGVVYLFYFDQSWRKPVFIVSFIELFKSIDHILITISRKIFKCTPIQPENNQTQLK
;
A
#
# COMPACT_ATOMS: atom_id res chain seq x y z
N MET A 1 -48.07 -20.62 12.18
CA MET A 1 -47.82 -19.37 12.92
C MET A 1 -47.36 -19.78 14.30
N GLU A 2 -46.06 -19.92 14.47
CA GLU A 2 -45.43 -19.99 15.79
C GLU A 2 -44.50 -18.77 15.85
N GLU A 3 -44.81 -17.86 16.77
CA GLU A 3 -43.97 -16.72 17.12
C GLU A 3 -42.69 -17.24 17.75
N ILE A 4 -41.59 -17.18 17.01
CA ILE A 4 -40.25 -17.34 17.59
C ILE A 4 -39.98 -16.05 18.38
N SER A 5 -39.82 -16.21 19.69
CA SER A 5 -39.60 -15.10 20.60
C SER A 5 -38.29 -14.38 20.28
N LEU A 6 -38.32 -13.03 20.30
CA LEU A 6 -37.17 -12.16 20.02
C LEU A 6 -35.97 -12.42 20.96
N ASN A 7 -36.18 -13.12 22.07
CA ASN A 7 -35.14 -13.51 23.02
C ASN A 7 -34.28 -14.69 22.55
N ASP A 8 -34.79 -15.57 21.68
CA ASP A 8 -34.01 -16.71 21.17
C ASP A 8 -33.01 -16.31 20.08
N MET A 9 -33.18 -15.13 19.47
CA MET A 9 -32.17 -14.53 18.58
C MET A 9 -30.99 -13.87 19.34
N LEU A 10 -31.16 -13.57 20.63
CA LEU A 10 -30.15 -12.86 21.42
C LEU A 10 -29.17 -13.79 22.15
N THR A 11 -29.53 -15.06 22.33
CA THR A 11 -28.75 -16.04 23.12
C THR A 11 -27.77 -16.89 22.30
N SER A 12 -27.83 -16.86 20.97
CA SER A 12 -26.91 -17.62 20.09
C SER A 12 -25.66 -16.85 19.66
N GLY A 13 -25.40 -15.68 20.25
CA GLY A 13 -24.28 -14.80 19.91
C GLY A 13 -22.89 -15.30 20.33
N GLN A 14 -22.54 -16.55 20.11
CA GLN A 14 -21.15 -16.79 19.75
C GLN A 14 -21.00 -16.20 18.35
N VAL A 15 -20.38 -15.02 18.24
CA VAL A 15 -19.71 -14.63 16.99
C VAL A 15 -18.52 -15.58 16.84
N SER A 16 -18.84 -16.84 16.54
CA SER A 16 -17.91 -17.76 15.95
C SER A 16 -17.49 -17.06 14.66
N VAL A 17 -16.18 -16.91 14.47
CA VAL A 17 -15.62 -16.60 13.17
C VAL A 17 -16.09 -17.75 12.29
N VAL A 18 -17.20 -17.56 11.57
CA VAL A 18 -17.67 -18.53 10.57
C VAL A 18 -16.62 -18.44 9.47
N VAL A 19 -15.64 -19.32 9.57
CA VAL A 19 -14.79 -19.68 8.44
C VAL A 19 -15.75 -20.27 7.43
N SER A 20 -16.25 -19.43 6.52
CA SER A 20 -17.08 -19.92 5.42
C SER A 20 -16.25 -20.95 4.68
N ASP A 21 -16.70 -22.21 4.65
CA ASP A 21 -16.18 -23.21 3.72
C ASP A 21 -16.50 -22.71 2.30
N GLN A 22 -15.57 -21.94 1.73
CA GLN A 22 -15.73 -21.43 0.37
C GLN A 22 -15.66 -22.60 -0.60
N LYS A 23 -16.72 -22.80 -1.39
CA LYS A 23 -16.68 -23.60 -2.63
C LYS A 23 -15.38 -23.31 -3.40
N PRO A 24 -14.76 -24.31 -4.03
CA PRO A 24 -13.45 -24.16 -4.66
C PRO A 24 -13.54 -23.11 -5.77
N ARG A 25 -13.13 -21.87 -5.48
CA ARG A 25 -12.86 -20.87 -6.51
C ARG A 25 -11.83 -21.48 -7.45
N LYS A 26 -12.09 -21.35 -8.75
CA LYS A 26 -11.20 -21.82 -9.80
C LYS A 26 -9.81 -21.25 -9.53
N LYS A 27 -8.89 -22.12 -9.10
CA LYS A 27 -7.52 -21.78 -8.67
C LYS A 27 -6.77 -21.11 -9.84
N ASN A 28 -6.81 -19.79 -9.91
CA ASN A 28 -5.87 -19.03 -10.72
C ASN A 28 -4.51 -19.11 -10.03
N ASN A 29 -3.80 -20.22 -10.25
CA ASN A 29 -2.52 -20.50 -9.62
C ASN A 29 -1.43 -19.61 -10.22
N MET A 30 -1.22 -18.41 -9.67
CA MET A 30 -0.08 -17.55 -10.00
C MET A 30 1.22 -18.34 -9.79
N GLY A 31 1.97 -18.54 -10.87
CA GLY A 31 3.26 -19.21 -10.83
C GLY A 31 4.34 -18.32 -10.22
N LEU A 32 5.52 -18.90 -9.94
CA LEU A 32 6.67 -18.16 -9.37
C LEU A 32 7.04 -16.91 -10.19
N LEU A 33 7.16 -17.03 -11.51
CA LEU A 33 7.49 -15.89 -12.38
C LEU A 33 6.41 -14.81 -12.35
N GLY A 34 5.14 -15.21 -12.26
CA GLY A 34 4.02 -14.28 -12.09
C GLY A 34 4.12 -13.53 -10.76
N ALA A 35 4.43 -14.23 -9.68
CA ALA A 35 4.61 -13.64 -8.36
C ALA A 35 5.80 -12.67 -8.31
N ILE A 36 6.95 -13.04 -8.91
CA ILE A 36 8.12 -12.15 -9.03
C ILE A 36 7.76 -10.89 -9.82
N SER A 37 7.12 -11.06 -10.98
CA SER A 37 6.67 -9.93 -11.80
C SER A 37 5.67 -9.05 -11.05
N TYR A 38 4.82 -9.62 -10.20
CA TYR A 38 3.85 -8.89 -9.41
C TYR A 38 4.53 -8.05 -8.32
N ILE A 39 5.54 -8.59 -7.63
CA ILE A 39 6.36 -7.83 -6.67
C ILE A 39 7.09 -6.69 -7.35
N ILE A 40 7.79 -6.97 -8.45
CA ILE A 40 8.55 -5.95 -9.18
C ILE A 40 7.59 -4.85 -9.67
N GLY A 41 6.46 -5.24 -10.24
CA GLY A 41 5.43 -4.32 -10.69
C GLY A 41 4.80 -3.50 -9.56
N ASN A 42 4.72 -4.02 -8.34
CA ASN A 42 4.15 -3.28 -7.23
C ASN A 42 5.13 -2.25 -6.65
N ILE A 43 6.41 -2.65 -6.47
CA ILE A 43 7.42 -1.76 -5.88
C ILE A 43 7.85 -0.66 -6.84
N ILE A 44 7.99 -0.96 -8.15
CA ILE A 44 8.33 0.07 -9.13
C ILE A 44 7.10 0.96 -9.40
N GLY A 45 7.06 2.07 -8.68
CA GLY A 45 6.01 3.08 -8.76
C GLY A 45 6.55 4.49 -8.54
N ALA A 46 5.80 5.32 -7.80
CA ALA A 46 6.18 6.71 -7.53
C ALA A 46 7.47 6.84 -6.72
N GLY A 47 7.70 5.95 -5.76
CA GLY A 47 8.84 6.03 -4.83
C GLY A 47 10.18 6.15 -5.53
N VAL A 48 10.40 5.37 -6.60
CA VAL A 48 11.64 5.35 -7.39
C VAL A 48 11.99 6.74 -7.97
N PHE A 49 10.99 7.59 -8.20
CA PHE A 49 11.15 8.93 -8.76
C PHE A 49 11.07 10.06 -7.72
N ILE A 50 10.64 9.76 -6.48
CA ILE A 50 10.57 10.70 -5.36
C ILE A 50 11.85 10.61 -4.52
N THR A 51 12.24 9.39 -4.15
CA THR A 51 13.34 9.10 -3.23
C THR A 51 14.66 9.78 -3.57
N PRO A 52 15.11 9.89 -4.85
CA PRO A 52 16.40 10.50 -5.15
C PRO A 52 16.54 11.92 -4.59
N THR A 53 15.47 12.73 -4.69
CA THR A 53 15.44 14.12 -4.19
C THR A 53 15.28 14.16 -2.67
N GLU A 54 14.39 13.35 -2.09
CA GLU A 54 14.12 13.35 -0.65
C GLU A 54 15.34 12.91 0.18
N VAL A 55 16.12 11.95 -0.32
CA VAL A 55 17.34 11.48 0.34
C VAL A 55 18.43 12.54 0.29
N ILE A 56 18.55 13.25 -0.83
CA ILE A 56 19.53 14.33 -0.99
C ILE A 56 19.18 15.54 -0.13
N LYS A 57 17.90 15.90 0.04
CA LYS A 57 17.47 16.94 1.00
C LYS A 57 17.99 16.68 2.41
N SER A 58 17.99 15.41 2.82
CA SER A 58 18.40 15.02 4.17
C SER A 58 19.93 14.89 4.32
N THR A 59 20.59 14.27 3.34
CA THR A 59 22.01 13.89 3.41
C THR A 59 22.96 14.93 2.81
N ASN A 60 22.49 15.77 1.88
CA ASN A 60 23.30 16.65 1.04
C ASN A 60 24.56 15.98 0.45
N SER A 61 24.49 14.67 0.16
CA SER A 61 25.63 13.86 -0.27
C SER A 61 25.15 12.65 -1.08
N ALA A 62 25.57 12.56 -2.35
CA ALA A 62 25.26 11.43 -3.21
C ALA A 62 25.86 10.10 -2.72
N GLY A 63 27.08 10.15 -2.14
CA GLY A 63 27.74 8.98 -1.57
C GLY A 63 26.99 8.44 -0.36
N SER A 64 26.63 9.32 0.58
CA SER A 64 25.82 8.96 1.75
C SER A 64 24.44 8.44 1.33
N ALA A 65 23.80 9.11 0.37
CA ALA A 65 22.51 8.69 -0.18
C ALA A 65 22.53 7.25 -0.71
N MET A 66 23.57 6.86 -1.46
CA MET A 66 23.69 5.48 -1.97
C MET A 66 23.94 4.44 -0.87
N ILE A 67 24.74 4.77 0.15
CA ILE A 67 24.95 3.87 1.29
C ILE A 67 23.63 3.64 2.01
N ILE A 68 22.90 4.71 2.31
CA ILE A 68 21.60 4.64 2.99
C ILE A 68 20.56 3.89 2.15
N LEU A 69 20.53 4.14 0.84
CA LEU A 69 19.66 3.42 -0.09
C LEU A 69 19.95 1.92 -0.09
N THR A 70 21.23 1.54 -0.06
CA THR A 70 21.65 0.13 0.03
C THR A 70 21.18 -0.50 1.33
N LEU A 71 21.39 0.19 2.46
CA LEU A 71 20.93 -0.27 3.78
C LEU A 71 19.41 -0.43 3.83
N ALA A 72 18.66 0.50 3.21
CA ALA A 72 17.20 0.42 3.13
C ALA A 72 16.74 -0.77 2.28
N GLY A 73 17.41 -1.06 1.17
CA GLY A 73 17.14 -2.25 0.35
C GLY A 73 17.36 -3.56 1.13
N VAL A 74 18.49 -3.67 1.85
CA VAL A 74 18.78 -4.83 2.72
C VAL A 74 17.72 -4.98 3.82
N THR A 75 17.32 -3.88 4.43
CA THR A 75 16.33 -3.89 5.51
C THR A 75 14.93 -4.26 5.00
N SER A 76 14.58 -3.81 3.80
CA SER A 76 13.33 -4.23 3.13
C SER A 76 13.33 -5.73 2.81
N VAL A 77 14.48 -6.33 2.48
CA VAL A 77 14.60 -7.80 2.36
C VAL A 77 14.33 -8.48 3.71
N PHE A 78 14.79 -7.93 4.84
CA PHE A 78 14.48 -8.48 6.16
C PHE A 78 12.98 -8.43 6.48
N GLY A 79 12.32 -7.33 6.16
CA GLY A 79 10.86 -7.22 6.28
C GLY A 79 10.12 -8.23 5.41
N ALA A 80 10.55 -8.35 4.16
CA ALA A 80 9.92 -9.26 3.22
C ALA A 80 10.13 -10.74 3.61
N LEU A 81 11.30 -11.12 4.14
CA LEU A 81 11.55 -12.46 4.69
C LEU A 81 10.69 -12.74 5.94
N THR A 82 10.53 -11.76 6.81
CA THR A 82 9.68 -11.82 8.01
C THR A 82 8.22 -12.11 7.63
N TYR A 83 7.70 -11.37 6.65
CA TYR A 83 6.35 -11.60 6.12
C TYR A 83 6.25 -12.89 5.31
N GLY A 84 7.30 -13.27 4.57
CA GLY A 84 7.35 -14.53 3.85
C GLY A 84 7.19 -15.73 4.78
N GLU A 85 7.76 -15.67 5.98
CA GLU A 85 7.56 -16.68 7.02
C GLU A 85 6.12 -16.73 7.54
N LEU A 86 5.50 -15.58 7.82
CA LEU A 86 4.08 -15.53 8.20
C LEU A 86 3.18 -16.06 7.08
N GLY A 87 3.37 -15.62 5.84
CA GLY A 87 2.56 -16.05 4.70
C GLY A 87 2.74 -17.52 4.31
N CYS A 88 3.87 -18.14 4.65
CA CYS A 88 4.05 -19.59 4.53
C CYS A 88 3.30 -20.38 5.61
N MET A 89 3.16 -19.82 6.81
CA MET A 89 2.42 -20.43 7.92
C MET A 89 0.92 -20.23 7.81
N ILE A 90 0.50 -19.03 7.39
CA ILE A 90 -0.88 -18.57 7.32
C ILE A 90 -1.14 -18.14 5.87
N SER A 91 -1.53 -19.08 5.02
CA SER A 91 -1.82 -18.82 3.60
C SER A 91 -3.27 -18.36 3.37
N GLU A 92 -3.82 -17.59 4.32
CA GLU A 92 -5.17 -17.03 4.25
C GLU A 92 -5.12 -15.62 3.66
N ASN A 93 -6.18 -15.23 2.94
CA ASN A 93 -6.25 -13.90 2.34
C ASN A 93 -6.40 -12.78 3.37
N GLY A 94 -5.75 -11.66 3.08
CA GLY A 94 -5.80 -10.44 3.90
C GLY A 94 -4.52 -10.11 4.68
N ALA A 95 -3.44 -10.87 4.48
CA ALA A 95 -2.11 -10.63 5.06
C ALA A 95 -2.15 -10.26 6.56
N ASP A 96 -1.77 -9.03 6.93
CA ASP A 96 -1.72 -8.54 8.32
C ASP A 96 -3.00 -8.85 9.11
N PHE A 97 -4.17 -8.59 8.51
CA PHE A 97 -5.45 -8.84 9.17
C PHE A 97 -5.65 -10.33 9.45
N ALA A 98 -5.34 -11.19 8.47
CA ALA A 98 -5.44 -12.63 8.65
C ALA A 98 -4.45 -13.16 9.70
N TYR A 99 -3.22 -12.66 9.69
CA TYR A 99 -2.17 -13.07 10.63
C TYR A 99 -2.56 -12.78 12.08
N LEU A 100 -3.06 -11.58 12.33
CA LEU A 100 -3.47 -11.14 13.66
C LEU A 100 -4.74 -11.86 14.13
N CYS A 101 -5.74 -12.06 13.26
CA CYS A 101 -6.93 -12.84 13.60
C CYS A 101 -6.59 -14.30 13.94
N ARG A 102 -5.62 -14.91 13.25
CA ARG A 102 -5.24 -16.32 13.47
C ARG A 102 -4.68 -16.60 14.87
N ILE A 103 -4.12 -15.58 15.52
CA ILE A 103 -3.60 -15.63 16.90
C ILE A 103 -4.56 -15.01 17.93
N ASN A 104 -5.82 -14.81 17.57
CA ASN A 104 -6.87 -14.18 18.39
C ASN A 104 -6.60 -12.70 18.74
N TRP A 105 -5.81 -11.98 17.94
CA TRP A 105 -5.59 -10.53 18.10
C TRP A 105 -6.56 -9.73 17.22
N THR A 106 -7.83 -10.15 17.19
CA THR A 106 -8.87 -9.60 16.31
C THR A 106 -9.14 -8.11 16.56
N PHE A 107 -9.12 -7.66 17.82
CA PHE A 107 -9.22 -6.24 18.17
C PHE A 107 -8.10 -5.43 17.51
N THR A 108 -6.86 -5.89 17.66
CA THR A 108 -5.68 -5.25 17.08
C THR A 108 -5.73 -5.29 15.55
N ALA A 109 -6.13 -6.42 14.96
CA ALA A 109 -6.33 -6.57 13.53
C ALA A 109 -7.32 -5.52 13.00
N TYR A 110 -8.44 -5.32 13.71
CA TYR A 110 -9.47 -4.36 13.35
C TYR A 110 -8.99 -2.91 13.37
N ILE A 111 -8.36 -2.45 14.46
CA ILE A 111 -7.95 -1.04 14.58
C ILE A 111 -6.94 -0.66 13.50
N PHE A 112 -5.97 -1.54 13.21
CA PHE A 112 -4.96 -1.30 12.18
C PHE A 112 -5.57 -1.35 10.79
N MET A 113 -6.49 -2.28 10.53
CA MET A 113 -7.24 -2.33 9.28
C MET A 113 -8.04 -1.04 9.03
N VAL A 114 -8.72 -0.49 10.04
CA VAL A 114 -9.41 0.80 9.91
C VAL A 114 -8.40 1.91 9.61
N SER A 115 -7.26 1.94 10.29
CA SER A 115 -6.17 2.88 10.00
C SER A 115 -5.65 2.74 8.57
N SER A 116 -5.51 1.51 8.04
CA SER A 116 -5.06 1.30 6.66
C SER A 116 -6.06 1.87 5.66
N CYS A 117 -7.35 1.66 5.89
CA CYS A 117 -8.43 2.11 5.02
C CYS A 117 -8.62 3.63 5.01
N LEU A 118 -8.45 4.29 6.17
CA LEU A 118 -8.72 5.71 6.35
C LEU A 118 -7.49 6.60 6.13
N ILE A 119 -6.29 6.10 6.44
CA ILE A 119 -5.04 6.87 6.38
C ILE A 119 -4.12 6.29 5.31
N LEU A 120 -3.67 5.04 5.48
CA LEU A 120 -2.58 4.49 4.68
C LEU A 120 -2.88 4.52 3.17
N TYR A 121 -3.89 3.77 2.72
CA TYR A 121 -4.19 3.67 1.29
C TYR A 121 -4.58 5.03 0.69
N PRO A 122 -5.44 5.86 1.33
CA PRO A 122 -5.73 7.20 0.83
C PRO A 122 -4.49 8.09 0.65
N CYS A 123 -3.57 8.11 1.62
CA CYS A 123 -2.33 8.87 1.53
C CYS A 123 -1.42 8.35 0.41
N ILE A 124 -1.27 7.04 0.25
CA ILE A 124 -0.45 6.45 -0.84
C ILE A 124 -1.00 6.83 -2.22
N VAL A 125 -2.32 6.74 -2.41
CA VAL A 125 -2.96 7.16 -3.67
C VAL A 125 -2.80 8.67 -3.87
N ALA A 126 -2.93 9.49 -2.83
CA ALA A 126 -2.71 10.94 -2.91
C ALA A 126 -1.26 11.29 -3.30
N ILE A 127 -0.25 10.63 -2.72
CA ILE A 127 1.16 10.80 -3.10
C ILE A 127 1.38 10.45 -4.59
N GLN A 128 0.81 9.33 -5.04
CA GLN A 128 0.90 8.91 -6.45
C GLN A 128 0.21 9.91 -7.39
N LEU A 129 -0.94 10.48 -7.00
CA LEU A 129 -1.65 11.50 -7.78
C LEU A 129 -0.86 12.81 -7.83
N GLN A 130 -0.29 13.28 -6.71
CA GLN A 130 0.56 14.47 -6.68
C GLN A 130 1.78 14.30 -7.59
N THR A 131 2.45 13.16 -7.50
CA THR A 131 3.58 12.80 -8.38
C THR A 131 3.15 12.78 -9.85
N PHE A 132 1.99 12.17 -10.15
CA PHE A 132 1.45 12.12 -11.50
C PHE A 132 1.24 13.52 -12.05
N SER A 133 0.62 14.42 -11.30
CA SER A 133 0.33 15.78 -11.79
C SER A 133 1.61 16.56 -12.11
N SER A 134 2.68 16.39 -11.33
CA SER A 134 3.98 17.02 -11.60
C SER A 134 4.61 16.50 -12.90
N TYR A 135 4.59 15.18 -13.13
CA TYR A 135 5.10 14.59 -14.38
C TYR A 135 4.20 14.87 -15.57
N PHE A 136 2.88 14.91 -15.39
CA PHE A 136 1.91 15.18 -16.44
C PHE A 136 2.09 16.58 -17.03
N LEU A 137 2.25 17.60 -16.18
CA LEU A 137 2.52 18.97 -16.61
C LEU A 137 3.82 19.09 -17.41
N LYS A 138 4.84 18.28 -17.09
CA LYS A 138 6.08 18.18 -17.88
C LYS A 138 5.86 17.46 -19.21
N ALA A 139 5.02 16.44 -19.24
CA ALA A 139 4.71 15.67 -20.44
C ALA A 139 3.97 16.50 -21.51
N ILE A 140 3.17 17.48 -21.08
CA ILE A 140 2.42 18.39 -21.97
C ILE A 140 3.10 19.76 -22.15
N ASP A 141 4.30 19.95 -21.57
CA ASP A 141 5.11 21.18 -21.63
C ASP A 141 4.36 22.46 -21.21
N VAL A 142 3.58 22.39 -20.13
CA VAL A 142 2.82 23.54 -19.62
C VAL A 142 3.57 24.23 -18.48
N SER A 143 3.84 25.52 -18.66
CA SER A 143 4.38 26.42 -17.64
C SER A 143 3.30 27.36 -17.10
N PHE A 144 3.35 27.69 -15.81
CA PHE A 144 2.41 28.60 -15.17
C PHE A 144 3.13 29.88 -14.72
N ALA A 145 2.55 31.04 -14.99
CA ALA A 145 3.04 32.32 -14.49
C ALA A 145 2.71 32.54 -13.00
N ASN A 146 1.58 31.99 -12.54
CA ASN A 146 1.10 32.15 -11.17
C ASN A 146 1.14 30.81 -10.41
N PRO A 147 1.81 30.75 -9.23
CA PRO A 147 1.82 29.57 -8.37
C PRO A 147 0.41 29.05 -8.00
N THR A 148 -0.54 29.95 -7.74
CA THR A 148 -1.92 29.58 -7.38
C THR A 148 -2.62 28.85 -8.52
N SER A 149 -2.44 29.32 -9.76
CA SER A 149 -2.99 28.64 -10.95
C SER A 149 -2.37 27.26 -11.12
N LYS A 150 -1.06 27.13 -10.90
CA LYS A 150 -0.38 25.83 -10.95
C LYS A 150 -0.99 24.85 -9.93
N THR A 151 -1.14 25.26 -8.68
CA THR A 151 -1.71 24.41 -7.61
C THR A 151 -3.14 24.00 -7.94
N PHE A 152 -3.98 24.93 -8.37
CA PHE A 152 -5.37 24.63 -8.75
C PHE A 152 -5.45 23.65 -9.94
N THR A 153 -4.62 23.83 -10.96
CA THR A 153 -4.54 22.92 -12.10
C THR A 153 -4.04 21.53 -11.68
N MET A 154 -3.02 21.44 -10.82
CA MET A 154 -2.52 20.17 -10.31
C MET A 154 -3.61 19.40 -9.56
N ILE A 155 -4.31 20.03 -8.61
CA ILE A 155 -5.41 19.40 -7.86
C ILE A 155 -6.54 18.96 -8.81
N SER A 156 -6.87 19.79 -9.81
CA SER A 156 -7.90 19.44 -10.80
C SER A 156 -7.52 18.20 -11.62
N ILE A 157 -6.26 18.10 -12.06
CA ILE A 157 -5.73 16.91 -12.76
C ILE A 157 -5.78 15.67 -11.86
N GLN A 158 -5.41 15.82 -10.58
CA GLN A 158 -5.42 14.73 -9.60
C GLN A 158 -6.84 14.17 -9.40
N ILE A 159 -7.83 15.04 -9.15
CA ILE A 159 -9.23 14.64 -8.95
C ILE A 159 -9.81 14.05 -10.24
N LEU A 160 -9.50 14.62 -11.40
CA LEU A 160 -9.91 14.09 -12.69
C LEU A 160 -9.37 12.67 -12.90
N LEU A 161 -8.07 12.46 -12.68
CA LEU A 161 -7.47 11.15 -12.83
C LEU A 161 -8.04 10.13 -11.84
N LEU A 162 -8.19 10.51 -10.57
CA LEU A 162 -8.82 9.66 -9.55
C LEU A 162 -10.23 9.22 -9.99
N THR A 163 -11.02 10.16 -10.51
CA THR A 163 -12.37 9.88 -11.02
C THR A 163 -12.33 8.91 -12.19
N ILE A 164 -11.44 9.13 -13.17
CA ILE A 164 -11.27 8.24 -14.32
C ILE A 164 -10.90 6.83 -13.88
N ILE A 165 -9.89 6.67 -13.01
CA ILE A 165 -9.44 5.36 -12.54
C ILE A 165 -10.55 4.67 -11.72
N THR A 166 -11.28 5.41 -10.88
CA THR A 166 -12.41 4.87 -10.11
C THR A 166 -13.50 4.34 -11.04
N LEU A 167 -13.86 5.09 -12.09
CA LEU A 167 -14.85 4.66 -13.09
C LEU A 167 -14.37 3.46 -13.91
N ILE A 168 -13.07 3.38 -14.24
CA ILE A 168 -12.49 2.20 -14.88
C ILE A 168 -12.64 0.97 -13.97
N ASN A 169 -12.45 1.12 -12.66
CA ASN A 169 -12.61 0.05 -11.68
C ASN A 169 -14.09 -0.37 -11.45
N PHE A 170 -15.07 0.38 -11.97
CA PHE A 170 -16.48 -0.06 -11.98
C PHE A 170 -16.77 -1.09 -13.09
N GLN A 171 -15.89 -1.20 -14.08
CA GLN A 171 -16.03 -2.12 -15.19
C GLN A 171 -15.46 -3.51 -14.86
N SER A 172 -15.95 -4.53 -15.55
CA SER A 172 -15.48 -5.91 -15.37
C SER A 172 -14.01 -6.02 -15.77
N LEU A 173 -13.20 -6.67 -14.92
CA LEU A 173 -11.75 -6.90 -15.11
C LEU A 173 -11.40 -7.64 -16.41
N GLY A 174 -12.38 -8.27 -17.06
CA GLY A 174 -12.17 -9.36 -18.01
C GLY A 174 -11.43 -9.04 -19.31
N LYS A 175 -11.33 -7.78 -19.78
CA LYS A 175 -10.65 -7.49 -21.07
C LYS A 175 -9.87 -6.16 -21.14
N THR A 176 -10.46 -5.04 -20.76
CA THR A 176 -9.82 -3.71 -20.95
C THR A 176 -8.81 -3.39 -19.85
N VAL A 177 -9.19 -3.61 -18.58
CA VAL A 177 -8.32 -3.34 -17.42
C VAL A 177 -7.09 -4.23 -17.41
N SER A 178 -7.25 -5.52 -17.76
CA SER A 178 -6.13 -6.46 -17.86
C SER A 178 -5.10 -6.05 -18.92
N LYS A 179 -5.55 -5.66 -20.12
CA LYS A 179 -4.66 -5.16 -21.18
C LYS A 179 -3.90 -3.90 -20.76
N PHE A 180 -4.57 -2.95 -20.12
CA PHE A 180 -3.93 -1.73 -19.61
C PHE A 180 -2.87 -2.04 -18.54
N ASN A 181 -3.20 -2.92 -17.58
CA ASN A 181 -2.27 -3.32 -16.53
C ASN A 181 -1.03 -4.03 -17.11
N ILE A 182 -1.17 -4.81 -18.18
CA ILE A 182 -0.02 -5.42 -18.87
C ILE A 182 0.89 -4.34 -19.45
N ILE A 183 0.34 -3.36 -20.17
CA ILE A 183 1.10 -2.24 -20.73
C ILE A 183 1.81 -1.47 -19.62
N ALA A 184 1.09 -1.10 -18.55
CA ALA A 184 1.68 -0.36 -17.44
C ALA A 184 2.79 -1.17 -16.73
N SER A 185 2.62 -2.48 -16.58
CA SER A 185 3.62 -3.37 -16.00
C SER A 185 4.88 -3.48 -16.88
N ALA A 186 4.73 -3.53 -18.21
CA ALA A 186 5.86 -3.50 -19.13
C ALA A 186 6.62 -2.16 -19.04
N THR A 187 5.90 -1.04 -19.01
CA THR A 187 6.50 0.30 -18.90
C THR A 187 7.29 0.46 -17.59
N LYS A 188 6.85 -0.15 -16.49
CA LYS A 188 7.57 -0.16 -15.21
C LYS A 188 8.98 -0.75 -15.29
N LEU A 189 9.25 -1.62 -16.26
CA LEU A 189 10.60 -2.15 -16.50
C LEU A 189 11.34 -1.36 -17.57
N ILE A 190 10.63 -0.99 -18.64
CA ILE A 190 11.24 -0.32 -19.80
C ILE A 190 11.72 1.09 -19.45
N ALA A 191 10.94 1.89 -18.70
CA ALA A 191 11.34 3.27 -18.42
C ALA A 191 12.60 3.36 -17.53
N PRO A 192 12.72 2.62 -16.41
CA PRO A 192 13.97 2.57 -15.66
C PRO A 192 15.13 2.03 -16.50
N ALA A 193 14.92 1.00 -17.32
CA ALA A 193 15.96 0.47 -18.19
C ALA A 193 16.48 1.52 -19.20
N ILE A 194 15.59 2.29 -19.83
CA ILE A 194 15.98 3.39 -20.73
C ILE A 194 16.82 4.43 -19.97
N LEU A 195 16.37 4.85 -18.78
CA LEU A 195 17.10 5.84 -17.98
C LEU A 195 18.51 5.35 -17.60
N ILE A 196 18.62 4.09 -17.18
CA ILE A 196 19.90 3.44 -16.85
C ILE A 196 20.81 3.35 -18.07
N LEU A 197 20.29 2.95 -19.23
CA LEU A 197 21.07 2.84 -20.47
C LEU A 197 21.56 4.21 -20.96
N ILE A 198 20.73 5.26 -20.86
CA ILE A 198 21.15 6.64 -21.12
C ILE A 198 22.29 7.01 -20.17
N GLY A 199 22.18 6.65 -18.88
CA GLY A 199 23.21 6.95 -17.89
C GLY A 199 24.54 6.31 -18.23
N ALA A 200 24.51 5.01 -18.51
CA ALA A 200 25.68 4.26 -18.94
C ALA A 200 26.32 4.86 -20.21
N TYR A 201 25.52 5.27 -21.21
CA TYR A 201 26.04 5.92 -22.41
C TYR A 201 26.75 7.24 -22.08
N PHE A 202 26.14 8.10 -21.26
CA PHE A 202 26.73 9.40 -20.93
C PHE A 202 27.99 9.28 -20.06
N LEU A 203 28.05 8.29 -19.18
CA LEU A 203 29.20 8.06 -18.30
C LEU A 203 30.36 7.37 -19.00
N PHE A 204 30.10 6.32 -19.79
CA PHE A 204 31.16 5.48 -20.35
C PHE A 204 31.55 5.85 -21.78
N ILE A 205 30.68 6.49 -22.55
CA ILE A 205 30.93 6.79 -23.98
C ILE A 205 31.13 8.28 -24.20
N LYS A 206 30.29 9.14 -23.61
CA LYS A 206 30.43 10.60 -23.74
C LYS A 206 31.44 11.21 -22.77
N ASP A 207 31.85 10.46 -21.74
CA ASP A 207 32.83 10.86 -20.72
C ASP A 207 32.48 12.21 -20.06
N VAL A 208 31.21 12.36 -19.67
CA VAL A 208 30.75 13.57 -18.97
C VAL A 208 31.35 13.62 -17.56
N PRO A 209 31.74 14.81 -17.05
CA PRO A 209 32.30 14.96 -15.72
C PRO A 209 31.39 14.34 -14.65
N ASN A 210 31.90 13.27 -14.04
CA ASN A 210 31.15 12.49 -13.09
C ASN A 210 31.01 13.26 -11.77
N GLN A 211 29.78 13.37 -11.24
CA GLN A 211 29.50 14.12 -10.01
C GLN A 211 29.91 13.39 -8.71
N TRP A 212 30.71 12.32 -8.80
CA TRP A 212 31.09 11.48 -7.64
C TRP A 212 32.27 12.00 -6.83
N VAL A 213 32.95 13.05 -7.28
CA VAL A 213 34.14 13.61 -6.62
C VAL A 213 33.76 14.19 -5.25
N ASP A 214 34.51 13.82 -4.21
CA ASP A 214 34.38 14.29 -2.82
C ASP A 214 32.95 14.20 -2.26
N THR A 215 32.16 13.25 -2.77
CA THR A 215 30.75 13.12 -2.41
C THR A 215 30.51 12.79 -0.95
N LEU A 216 31.51 12.27 -0.24
CA LEU A 216 31.43 11.98 1.20
C LEU A 216 31.99 13.12 2.08
N ASP A 217 32.56 14.18 1.51
CA ASP A 217 33.27 15.18 2.33
C ASP A 217 32.33 16.26 2.89
N LYS A 218 31.23 16.56 2.20
CA LYS A 218 30.33 17.69 2.50
C LYS A 218 28.90 17.30 2.90
N GLY A 219 28.71 16.07 3.36
CA GLY A 219 27.39 15.54 3.74
C GLY A 219 26.91 15.94 5.14
N HIS A 220 25.60 15.89 5.34
CA HIS A 220 24.97 15.99 6.65
C HIS A 220 24.96 14.62 7.33
N TYR A 221 25.90 14.42 8.26
CA TYR A 221 26.10 13.14 8.96
C TYR A 221 25.48 13.05 10.35
N ALA A 222 24.69 14.05 10.74
CA ALA A 222 23.95 13.97 11.98
C ALA A 222 23.02 12.74 11.96
N PRO A 223 22.95 11.94 13.05
CA PRO A 223 22.17 10.70 13.06
C PRO A 223 20.73 10.87 12.59
N LEU A 224 20.07 11.97 12.99
CA LEU A 224 18.69 12.27 12.60
C LEU A 224 18.55 12.41 11.07
N ASN A 225 19.43 13.17 10.41
CA ASN A 225 19.44 13.31 8.95
C ASN A 225 19.58 11.97 8.24
N LEU A 226 20.46 11.10 8.74
CA LEU A 226 20.68 9.77 8.16
C LEU A 226 19.44 8.87 8.33
N VAL A 227 18.74 8.95 9.47
CA VAL A 227 17.52 8.17 9.71
C VAL A 227 16.35 8.69 8.86
N ILE A 228 16.18 10.01 8.70
CA ILE A 228 15.15 10.58 7.82
C ILE A 228 15.40 10.15 6.37
N ALA A 229 16.65 10.25 5.91
CA ALA A 229 17.07 9.76 4.60
C ALA A 229 16.77 8.26 4.43
N PHE A 230 17.03 7.46 5.45
CA PHE A 230 16.73 6.02 5.46
C PHE A 230 15.23 5.74 5.34
N ILE A 231 14.38 6.50 6.04
CA ILE A 231 12.92 6.38 5.94
C ILE A 231 12.43 6.74 4.52
N ALA A 232 12.97 7.81 3.93
CA ALA A 232 12.67 8.18 2.54
C ALA A 232 13.10 7.11 1.53
N CYS A 233 14.21 6.41 1.79
CA CYS A 233 14.62 5.25 1.00
C CYS A 233 13.66 4.07 1.15
N LEU A 234 13.21 3.75 2.37
CA LEU A 234 12.30 2.62 2.60
C LEU A 234 11.00 2.74 1.79
N PHE A 235 10.51 3.96 1.56
CA PHE A 235 9.35 4.21 0.70
C PHE A 235 9.55 3.73 -0.75
N SER A 236 10.77 3.84 -1.30
CA SER A 236 11.10 3.34 -2.64
C SER A 236 11.05 1.83 -2.76
N PHE A 237 11.28 1.12 -1.67
CA PHE A 237 11.29 -0.34 -1.62
C PHE A 237 9.93 -0.92 -1.23
N ASP A 238 8.93 -0.07 -1.00
CA ASP A 238 7.68 -0.50 -0.43
C ASP A 238 6.80 -1.31 -1.40
N GLY A 239 6.05 -2.27 -0.86
CA GLY A 239 5.12 -3.09 -1.64
C GLY A 239 5.54 -4.54 -1.86
N TRP A 240 6.56 -5.02 -1.16
CA TRP A 240 6.99 -6.42 -1.17
C TRP A 240 6.01 -7.40 -0.51
N ASP A 241 5.12 -6.89 0.35
CA ASP A 241 4.07 -7.62 1.07
C ASP A 241 2.83 -7.90 0.21
N VAL A 242 2.76 -7.37 -1.02
CA VAL A 242 1.58 -7.51 -1.87
C VAL A 242 1.17 -8.96 -2.15
N VAL A 243 2.14 -9.86 -2.26
CA VAL A 243 1.91 -11.29 -2.54
C VAL A 243 1.30 -12.00 -1.32
N ASN A 244 1.52 -11.47 -0.12
CA ASN A 244 0.94 -12.01 1.11
C ASN A 244 -0.58 -11.83 1.18
N PHE A 245 -1.14 -10.80 0.49
CA PHE A 245 -2.58 -10.55 0.49
C PHE A 245 -3.37 -11.60 -0.30
N GLY A 246 -2.75 -12.21 -1.31
CA GLY A 246 -3.31 -13.27 -2.16
C GLY A 246 -2.49 -14.55 -2.12
N ALA A 247 -1.99 -14.91 -0.92
CA ALA A 247 -1.09 -16.05 -0.75
C ALA A 247 -1.74 -17.38 -1.21
N ASP A 248 -3.07 -17.50 -1.12
CA ASP A 248 -3.81 -18.69 -1.53
C ASP A 248 -3.90 -18.86 -3.07
N GLU A 249 -3.71 -17.78 -3.82
CA GLU A 249 -3.70 -17.76 -5.29
C GLU A 249 -2.35 -18.23 -5.85
N LEU A 250 -1.30 -18.36 -5.02
CA LEU A 250 0.00 -18.86 -5.51
C LEU A 250 -0.02 -20.36 -5.72
N LYS A 251 0.60 -20.79 -6.83
CA LYS A 251 0.96 -22.19 -7.01
C LYS A 251 1.98 -22.57 -5.93
N ASN A 252 1.69 -23.55 -5.07
CA ASN A 252 2.59 -24.01 -4.00
C ASN A 252 3.16 -22.85 -3.15
N PRO A 253 2.30 -22.15 -2.37
CA PRO A 253 2.68 -20.92 -1.68
C PRO A 253 3.86 -21.10 -0.74
N LYS A 254 3.94 -22.24 -0.04
CA LYS A 254 5.01 -22.59 0.91
C LYS A 254 6.42 -22.57 0.30
N LYS A 255 6.55 -22.82 -1.00
CA LYS A 255 7.83 -22.78 -1.73
C LYS A 255 7.98 -21.50 -2.54
N ASN A 256 6.92 -21.10 -3.23
CA ASN A 256 7.00 -20.02 -4.21
C ASN A 256 6.92 -18.63 -3.58
N LEU A 257 6.24 -18.45 -2.45
CA LEU A 257 6.17 -17.17 -1.75
C LEU A 257 7.57 -16.66 -1.31
N PRO A 258 8.37 -17.42 -0.53
CA PRO A 258 9.65 -16.92 -0.06
C PRO A 258 10.63 -16.70 -1.22
N LEU A 259 10.58 -17.57 -2.25
CA LEU A 259 11.42 -17.43 -3.43
C LEU A 259 11.04 -16.22 -4.28
N ALA A 260 9.74 -15.97 -4.46
CA ALA A 260 9.25 -14.79 -5.18
C ALA A 260 9.68 -13.50 -4.48
N ILE A 261 9.54 -13.46 -3.16
CA ILE A 261 9.93 -12.33 -2.32
C ILE A 261 11.42 -12.00 -2.48
N VAL A 262 12.30 -12.99 -2.28
CA VAL A 262 13.75 -12.75 -2.36
C VAL A 262 14.16 -12.33 -3.76
N LEU A 263 13.73 -13.05 -4.79
CA LEU A 263 14.12 -12.74 -6.17
C LEU A 263 13.55 -11.40 -6.64
N GLY A 264 12.29 -11.11 -6.33
CA GLY A 264 11.64 -9.83 -6.64
C GLY A 264 12.37 -8.66 -5.99
N MET A 265 12.68 -8.78 -4.68
CA MET A 265 13.42 -7.76 -3.95
C MET A 265 14.83 -7.53 -4.48
N MET A 266 15.55 -8.59 -4.85
CA MET A 266 16.90 -8.46 -5.43
C MET A 266 16.87 -7.70 -6.75
N VAL A 267 15.95 -8.06 -7.66
CA VAL A 267 15.82 -7.40 -8.96
C VAL A 267 15.47 -5.92 -8.78
N VAL A 268 14.49 -5.61 -7.93
CA VAL A 268 14.08 -4.23 -7.65
C VAL A 268 15.22 -3.44 -7.03
N SER A 269 15.98 -4.03 -6.10
CA SER A 269 17.10 -3.35 -5.46
C SER A 269 18.18 -2.96 -6.46
N VAL A 270 18.53 -3.85 -7.38
CA VAL A 270 19.49 -3.55 -8.44
C VAL A 270 18.97 -2.40 -9.32
N ILE A 271 17.70 -2.41 -9.71
CA ILE A 271 17.09 -1.36 -10.53
C ILE A 271 17.12 -0.01 -9.80
N ILE A 272 16.63 0.05 -8.57
CA ILE A 272 16.55 1.28 -7.77
C ILE A 272 17.94 1.85 -7.51
N MET A 273 18.90 1.02 -7.12
CA MET A 273 20.28 1.45 -6.86
C MET A 273 20.97 1.97 -8.12
N THR A 274 20.86 1.24 -9.23
CA THR A 274 21.50 1.63 -10.49
C THR A 274 20.89 2.91 -11.07
N LEU A 275 19.58 3.09 -10.92
CA LEU A 275 18.89 4.29 -11.36
C LEU A 275 19.26 5.51 -10.52
N ASN A 276 19.33 5.37 -9.19
CA ASN A 276 19.80 6.44 -8.32
C ASN A 276 21.27 6.80 -8.61
N ALA A 277 22.14 5.79 -8.80
CA ALA A 277 23.53 6.02 -9.19
C ALA A 277 23.61 6.83 -10.49
N THR A 278 22.80 6.48 -11.49
CA THR A 278 22.71 7.22 -12.75
C THR A 278 22.28 8.68 -12.54
N PHE A 279 21.23 8.93 -11.75
CA PHE A 279 20.79 10.30 -11.46
C PHE A 279 21.86 11.12 -10.76
N TYR A 280 22.50 10.55 -9.73
CA TYR A 280 23.54 11.21 -8.96
C TYR A 280 24.85 11.39 -9.72
N SER A 281 25.08 10.64 -10.81
CA SER A 281 26.28 10.81 -11.64
C SER A 281 26.17 11.98 -12.62
N ILE A 282 24.95 12.33 -13.02
CA ILE A 282 24.67 13.30 -14.09
C ILE A 282 24.12 14.62 -13.56
N LEU A 283 23.24 14.57 -12.56
CA LEU A 283 22.67 15.76 -11.94
C LEU A 283 23.54 16.25 -10.79
N THR A 284 23.66 17.57 -10.66
CA THR A 284 24.28 18.18 -9.48
C THR A 284 23.34 18.09 -8.27
N LEU A 285 23.87 18.23 -7.05
CA LEU A 285 23.05 18.27 -5.84
C LEU A 285 22.00 19.39 -5.89
N ASP A 286 22.38 20.57 -6.38
CA ASP A 286 21.46 21.71 -6.53
C ASP A 286 20.34 21.41 -7.53
N GLU A 287 20.64 20.76 -8.66
CA GLU A 287 19.64 20.35 -9.64
C GLU A 287 18.66 19.32 -9.04
N LEU A 288 19.14 18.40 -8.20
CA LEU A 288 18.32 17.40 -7.52
C LEU A 288 17.39 18.04 -6.48
N LEU A 289 17.89 18.98 -5.69
CA LEU A 289 17.14 19.68 -4.63
C LEU A 289 16.00 20.54 -5.18
N HIS A 290 16.21 21.17 -6.34
CA HIS A 290 15.21 22.03 -6.99
C HIS A 290 14.31 21.28 -7.99
N SER A 291 14.57 20.00 -8.24
CA SER A 291 13.77 19.21 -9.17
C SER A 291 12.56 18.59 -8.48
N ALA A 292 11.36 19.01 -8.89
CA ALA A 292 10.12 18.31 -8.56
C ALA A 292 9.93 17.01 -9.36
N THR A 293 10.72 16.79 -10.41
CA THR A 293 10.61 15.64 -11.32
C THR A 293 12.01 15.23 -11.78
N VAL A 294 12.70 14.44 -10.95
CA VAL A 294 14.12 14.10 -11.15
C VAL A 294 14.41 13.51 -12.52
N ALA A 295 13.56 12.60 -13.02
CA ALA A 295 13.75 11.96 -14.32
C ALA A 295 13.60 12.96 -15.48
N SER A 296 12.74 13.97 -15.35
CA SER A 296 12.61 15.03 -16.36
C SER A 296 13.85 15.92 -16.40
N SER A 297 14.37 16.31 -15.23
CA SER A 297 15.62 17.09 -15.15
C SER A 297 16.80 16.31 -15.72
N TYR A 298 16.88 15.03 -15.40
CA TYR A 298 17.89 14.11 -15.92
C TYR A 298 17.88 14.02 -17.45
N ILE A 299 16.69 13.86 -18.05
CA ILE A 299 16.55 13.80 -19.52
C ILE A 299 16.83 15.13 -20.18
N HIS A 300 16.40 16.24 -19.56
CA HIS A 300 16.67 17.57 -20.08
C HIS A 300 18.17 17.86 -20.19
N LYS A 301 18.97 17.34 -19.26
CA LYS A 301 20.43 17.48 -19.28
C LYS A 301 21.14 16.52 -20.23
N THR A 302 20.53 15.37 -20.54
CA THR A 302 21.15 14.30 -21.35
C THR A 302 20.65 14.28 -22.78
N ILE A 303 19.41 13.85 -23.01
CA ILE A 303 18.80 13.73 -24.33
C ILE A 303 17.51 14.56 -24.38
N PRO A 304 17.60 15.88 -24.66
CA PRO A 304 16.45 16.78 -24.69
C PRO A 304 15.31 16.33 -25.63
N ALA A 305 15.63 15.55 -26.68
CA ALA A 305 14.63 14.99 -27.58
C ALA A 305 13.61 14.07 -26.89
N LEU A 306 13.92 13.57 -25.69
CA LEU A 306 13.05 12.70 -24.90
C LEU A 306 12.29 13.45 -23.79
N ASN A 307 12.37 14.79 -23.74
CA ASN A 307 11.76 15.62 -22.67
C ASN A 307 10.26 15.42 -22.50
N LEU A 308 9.54 15.03 -23.55
CA LEU A 308 8.11 14.72 -23.48
C LEU A 308 7.84 13.22 -23.29
N LEU A 309 8.69 12.36 -23.88
CA LEU A 309 8.50 10.92 -23.87
C LEU A 309 8.67 10.33 -22.46
N VAL A 310 9.75 10.69 -21.76
CA VAL A 310 10.05 10.10 -20.45
C VAL A 310 9.00 10.48 -19.39
N PRO A 311 8.59 11.74 -19.23
CA PRO A 311 7.50 12.09 -18.32
C PRO A 311 6.19 11.37 -18.68
N SER A 312 5.91 11.18 -19.97
CA SER A 312 4.73 10.42 -20.43
C SER A 312 4.80 8.94 -20.03
N MET A 313 5.97 8.31 -20.14
CA MET A 313 6.17 6.93 -19.67
C MET A 313 5.99 6.81 -18.15
N ILE A 314 6.47 7.80 -17.40
CA ILE A 314 6.32 7.85 -15.93
C ILE A 314 4.84 8.04 -15.58
N CYS A 315 4.09 8.87 -16.30
CA CYS A 315 2.64 8.98 -16.16
C CYS A 315 1.95 7.63 -16.34
N ILE A 316 2.33 6.83 -17.36
CA ILE A 316 1.77 5.48 -17.58
C ILE A 316 2.09 4.55 -16.40
N ILE A 317 3.31 4.58 -15.87
CA ILE A 317 3.71 3.83 -14.67
C ILE A 317 2.84 4.20 -13.46
N LEU A 318 2.60 5.49 -13.26
CA LEU A 318 1.82 6.00 -12.14
C LEU A 318 0.34 5.64 -12.27
N ILE A 319 -0.25 5.74 -13.46
CA ILE A 319 -1.65 5.29 -13.68
C ILE A 319 -1.80 3.79 -13.38
N GLY A 320 -0.84 2.95 -13.80
CA GLY A 320 -0.85 1.53 -13.46
C GLY A 320 -0.72 1.25 -11.95
N SER A 321 0.13 2.03 -11.27
CA SER A 321 0.31 1.93 -9.81
C SER A 321 -0.94 2.37 -9.05
N LEU A 322 -1.54 3.48 -9.46
CA LEU A 322 -2.81 3.99 -8.93
C LEU A 322 -3.93 2.98 -9.09
N ASN A 323 -4.08 2.41 -10.29
CA ASN A 323 -5.09 1.40 -10.57
C ASN A 323 -4.92 0.17 -9.67
N SER A 324 -3.68 -0.30 -9.50
CA SER A 324 -3.37 -1.45 -8.64
C SER A 324 -3.67 -1.17 -7.16
N THR A 325 -3.31 0.03 -6.69
CA THR A 325 -3.51 0.45 -5.29
C THR A 325 -5.00 0.64 -4.96
N ILE A 326 -5.75 1.34 -5.82
CA ILE A 326 -7.20 1.54 -5.66
C ILE A 326 -7.95 0.20 -5.73
N PHE A 327 -7.54 -0.68 -6.63
CA PHE A 327 -8.09 -2.03 -6.72
C PHE A 327 -7.86 -2.82 -5.42
N ALA A 328 -6.64 -2.84 -4.90
CA ALA A 328 -6.31 -3.52 -3.65
C ALA A 328 -7.08 -2.95 -2.46
N ALA A 329 -7.10 -1.62 -2.29
CA ALA A 329 -7.77 -0.94 -1.18
C ALA A 329 -9.28 -1.21 -1.16
N SER A 330 -9.95 -1.16 -2.31
CA SER A 330 -11.39 -1.43 -2.41
C SER A 330 -11.75 -2.89 -2.11
N ARG A 331 -10.91 -3.85 -2.53
CA ARG A 331 -11.08 -5.27 -2.21
C ARG A 331 -10.79 -5.57 -0.75
N PHE A 332 -9.81 -4.88 -0.16
CA PHE A 332 -9.53 -4.96 1.26
C PHE A 332 -10.75 -4.51 2.07
N LEU A 333 -11.28 -3.30 1.81
CA LEU A 333 -12.54 -2.78 2.41
C LEU A 333 -13.71 -3.77 2.29
N GLN A 334 -13.90 -4.33 1.10
CA GLN A 334 -14.93 -5.32 0.85
C GLN A 334 -14.74 -6.61 1.66
N SER A 335 -13.53 -7.18 1.65
CA SER A 335 -13.25 -8.45 2.34
C SER A 335 -13.47 -8.36 3.85
N VAL A 336 -13.22 -7.17 4.40
CA VAL A 336 -13.46 -6.85 5.81
C VAL A 336 -14.95 -6.78 6.11
N SER A 337 -15.71 -6.10 5.25
CA SER A 337 -17.17 -6.02 5.37
C SER A 337 -17.83 -7.39 5.23
N GLU A 338 -17.33 -8.24 4.31
CA GLU A 338 -17.78 -9.63 4.16
C GLU A 338 -17.54 -10.48 5.43
N ARG A 339 -16.52 -10.14 6.23
CA ARG A 339 -16.25 -10.77 7.54
C ARG A 339 -17.05 -10.16 8.70
N GLY A 340 -17.96 -9.22 8.41
CA GLY A 340 -18.83 -8.58 9.40
C GLY A 340 -18.17 -7.47 10.22
N TYR A 341 -16.93 -7.08 9.91
CA TYR A 341 -16.23 -6.03 10.65
C TYR A 341 -16.54 -4.61 10.13
N LEU A 342 -17.12 -4.48 8.94
CA LEU A 342 -17.59 -3.20 8.39
C LEU A 342 -19.08 -3.30 8.01
N PRO A 343 -19.79 -2.17 7.86
CA PRO A 343 -21.19 -2.15 7.41
C PRO A 343 -21.39 -2.96 6.14
N LEU A 344 -22.54 -3.61 5.98
CA LEU A 344 -22.79 -4.54 4.87
C LEU A 344 -22.82 -3.82 3.51
N PHE A 345 -23.21 -2.55 3.45
CA PHE A 345 -23.20 -1.77 2.21
C PHE A 345 -21.83 -1.72 1.53
N VAL A 346 -20.73 -1.82 2.29
CA VAL A 346 -19.35 -1.81 1.76
C VAL A 346 -19.04 -3.12 1.01
N SER A 347 -19.67 -4.24 1.42
CA SER A 347 -19.52 -5.53 0.74
C SER A 347 -20.24 -5.61 -0.61
N CYS A 348 -21.18 -4.69 -0.90
CA CYS A 348 -22.02 -4.75 -2.09
C CYS A 348 -21.22 -4.85 -3.41
N LYS A 349 -21.58 -5.82 -4.25
CA LYS A 349 -20.95 -6.07 -5.56
C LYS A 349 -21.95 -5.84 -6.69
N ASN A 350 -21.47 -5.31 -7.81
CA ASN A 350 -22.25 -5.25 -9.03
C ASN A 350 -22.35 -6.62 -9.69
N ASP A 351 -23.55 -7.06 -10.05
CA ASP A 351 -23.80 -8.42 -10.54
C ASP A 351 -23.12 -8.72 -11.90
N GLU A 352 -23.06 -7.73 -12.79
CA GLU A 352 -22.49 -7.90 -14.14
C GLU A 352 -20.94 -7.84 -14.14
N THR A 353 -20.37 -7.00 -13.28
CA THR A 353 -18.94 -6.66 -13.32
C THR A 353 -18.14 -7.19 -12.14
N ASN A 354 -18.79 -7.72 -11.10
CA ASN A 354 -18.18 -8.14 -9.83
C ASN A 354 -17.35 -7.03 -9.14
N SER A 355 -17.69 -5.75 -9.39
CA SER A 355 -16.98 -4.59 -8.86
C SER A 355 -17.61 -4.05 -7.57
N PRO A 356 -16.82 -3.70 -6.52
CA PRO A 356 -17.31 -3.11 -5.28
C PRO A 356 -17.47 -1.59 -5.39
N ARG A 357 -18.47 -1.14 -6.16
CA ARG A 357 -18.61 0.29 -6.55
C ARG A 357 -18.69 1.25 -5.36
N LEU A 358 -19.42 0.89 -4.31
CA LEU A 358 -19.57 1.78 -3.15
C LEU A 358 -18.29 1.86 -2.31
N ALA A 359 -17.57 0.74 -2.13
CA ALA A 359 -16.26 0.75 -1.48
C ALA A 359 -15.24 1.61 -2.25
N LEU A 360 -15.27 1.56 -3.58
CA LEU A 360 -14.45 2.43 -4.44
C LEU A 360 -14.78 3.91 -4.24
N VAL A 361 -16.05 4.29 -4.17
CA VAL A 361 -16.47 5.69 -3.93
C VAL A 361 -16.03 6.18 -2.55
N ILE A 362 -16.20 5.36 -1.51
CA ILE A 362 -15.76 5.70 -0.14
C ILE A 362 -14.26 5.90 -0.10
N HIS A 363 -13.50 4.99 -0.72
CA HIS A 363 -12.06 5.11 -0.79
C HIS A 363 -11.63 6.38 -1.54
N ALA A 364 -12.25 6.66 -2.70
CA ALA A 364 -11.99 7.88 -3.46
C ALA A 364 -12.31 9.15 -2.64
N LEU A 365 -13.37 9.14 -1.81
CA LEU A 365 -13.68 10.25 -0.91
C LEU A 365 -12.53 10.51 0.08
N PHE A 366 -11.99 9.46 0.71
CA PHE A 366 -10.84 9.61 1.61
C PHE A 366 -9.57 10.08 0.88
N VAL A 367 -9.35 9.64 -0.36
CA VAL A 367 -8.26 10.15 -1.19
C VAL A 367 -8.42 11.65 -1.44
N VAL A 368 -9.63 12.13 -1.77
CA VAL A 368 -9.88 13.56 -1.96
C VAL A 368 -9.59 14.34 -0.68
N ILE A 369 -10.02 13.84 0.48
CA ILE A 369 -9.69 14.46 1.77
C ILE A 369 -8.16 14.54 1.97
N ALA A 370 -7.43 13.47 1.69
CA ALA A 370 -5.97 13.45 1.78
C ALA A 370 -5.31 14.45 0.82
N LEU A 371 -5.81 14.61 -0.41
CA LEU A 371 -5.30 15.58 -1.37
C LEU A 371 -5.40 17.04 -0.89
N PHE A 372 -6.46 17.38 -0.15
CA PHE A 372 -6.63 18.72 0.41
C PHE A 372 -5.91 18.93 1.74
N TYR A 373 -5.52 17.85 2.42
CA TYR A 373 -4.94 17.94 3.75
C TYR A 373 -3.46 18.36 3.74
N GLY A 374 -2.65 17.86 2.80
CA GLY A 374 -1.21 18.06 2.90
C GLY A 374 -0.42 17.90 1.61
N GLU A 375 0.76 18.53 1.63
CA GLU A 375 1.80 18.34 0.62
C GLU A 375 2.44 16.95 0.72
N LEU A 376 3.28 16.62 -0.26
CA LEU A 376 3.87 15.30 -0.42
C LEU A 376 4.61 14.80 0.84
N ASP A 377 5.43 15.65 1.47
CA ASP A 377 6.19 15.29 2.68
C ASP A 377 5.27 14.93 3.86
N VAL A 378 4.23 15.72 4.07
CA VAL A 378 3.23 15.49 5.12
C VAL A 378 2.50 14.15 4.89
N LEU A 379 2.08 13.88 3.65
CA LEU A 379 1.43 12.62 3.29
C LEU A 379 2.34 11.40 3.45
N LEU A 380 3.65 11.53 3.15
CA LEU A 380 4.64 10.49 3.39
C LEU A 380 4.75 10.17 4.89
N LYS A 381 4.74 11.18 5.75
CA LYS A 381 4.79 10.99 7.21
C LYS A 381 3.51 10.32 7.72
N TYR A 382 2.32 10.76 7.31
CA TYR A 382 1.05 10.13 7.72
C TYR A 382 0.94 8.66 7.29
N SER A 383 1.22 8.37 6.02
CA SER A 383 1.23 6.99 5.52
C SER A 383 2.28 6.15 6.24
N GLY A 384 3.48 6.73 6.46
CA GLY A 384 4.56 6.11 7.20
C GLY A 384 4.14 5.66 8.59
N VAL A 385 3.57 6.53 9.42
CA VAL A 385 3.15 6.17 10.79
C VAL A 385 2.16 5.01 10.77
N ALA A 386 1.11 5.09 9.96
CA ALA A 386 0.09 4.02 9.88
C ALA A 386 0.72 2.69 9.48
N GLN A 387 1.58 2.71 8.46
CA GLN A 387 2.21 1.52 7.90
C GLN A 387 3.25 0.88 8.84
N TRP A 388 4.15 1.68 9.43
CA TRP A 388 5.21 1.16 10.28
C TRP A 388 4.67 0.65 11.61
N CYS A 389 3.61 1.26 12.16
CA CYS A 389 2.90 0.73 13.32
C CYS A 389 2.28 -0.64 13.02
N GLN A 390 1.59 -0.78 11.89
CA GLN A 390 1.02 -2.06 11.46
C GLN A 390 2.10 -3.14 11.29
N ARG A 391 3.20 -2.80 10.61
CA ARG A 391 4.34 -3.72 10.42
C ARG A 391 5.03 -4.13 11.72
N ALA A 392 5.16 -3.21 12.68
CA ALA A 392 5.70 -3.53 14.01
C ALA A 392 4.83 -4.55 14.74
N VAL A 393 3.51 -4.39 14.67
CA VAL A 393 2.54 -5.29 15.30
C VAL A 393 2.54 -6.66 14.61
N THR A 394 2.50 -6.71 13.28
CA THR A 394 2.57 -7.97 12.54
C THR A 394 3.89 -8.72 12.80
N THR A 395 5.01 -8.00 12.87
CA THR A 395 6.31 -8.59 13.21
C THR A 395 6.33 -9.11 14.63
N THR A 396 5.72 -8.38 15.57
CA THR A 396 5.55 -8.84 16.96
C THR A 396 4.69 -10.10 17.04
N ALA A 397 3.64 -10.21 16.21
CA ALA A 397 2.83 -11.42 16.11
C ALA A 397 3.66 -12.63 15.64
N LEU A 398 4.58 -12.47 14.68
CA LEU A 398 5.51 -13.55 14.31
C LEU A 398 6.39 -13.99 15.49
N LEU A 399 6.97 -13.03 16.21
CA LEU A 399 7.82 -13.31 17.38
C LEU A 399 7.02 -14.02 18.49
N TYR A 400 5.75 -13.62 18.68
CA TYR A 400 4.84 -14.26 19.63
C TYR A 400 4.50 -15.71 19.21
N ILE A 401 4.24 -15.95 17.91
CA ILE A 401 4.05 -17.31 17.36
C ILE A 401 5.29 -18.17 17.61
N ARG A 402 6.49 -17.62 17.41
CA ARG A 402 7.75 -18.33 17.68
C ARG A 402 7.93 -18.65 19.15
N TYR A 403 7.56 -17.73 20.04
CA TYR A 403 7.67 -17.92 21.48
C TYR A 403 6.74 -19.02 21.99
N LYS A 404 5.47 -19.04 21.54
CA LYS A 404 4.50 -20.07 21.93
C LYS A 404 4.65 -21.40 21.16
N GLY A 405 5.35 -21.36 20.04
CA GLY A 405 5.44 -22.47 19.09
C GLY A 405 4.30 -22.43 18.06
N PRO A 406 4.57 -22.65 16.76
CA PRO A 406 3.53 -22.66 15.72
C PRO A 406 2.39 -23.66 15.98
N GLU A 407 2.71 -24.80 16.58
CA GLU A 407 1.75 -25.87 16.88
C GLU A 407 0.67 -25.44 17.88
N TYR A 408 0.98 -24.53 18.80
CA TYR A 408 0.01 -23.97 19.75
C TYR A 408 -1.17 -23.30 19.03
N PHE A 409 -0.92 -22.69 17.87
CA PHE A 409 -1.95 -22.07 17.04
C PHE A 409 -2.50 -23.01 15.97
N GLY A 410 -2.08 -24.29 15.94
CA GLY A 410 -2.42 -25.22 14.86
C GLY A 410 -1.78 -24.86 13.52
N LEU A 411 -0.61 -24.23 13.54
CA LEU A 411 0.15 -23.84 12.36
C LEU A 411 1.33 -24.80 12.13
N LYS A 412 1.74 -24.95 10.87
CA LYS A 412 2.94 -25.71 10.49
C LYS A 412 3.94 -24.77 9.84
N SER A 413 5.09 -24.58 10.47
CA SER A 413 6.19 -23.81 9.88
C SER A 413 6.84 -24.62 8.76
N THR A 414 6.85 -24.08 7.55
CA THR A 414 7.56 -24.66 6.40
C THR A 414 8.76 -23.85 5.96
N PHE A 415 8.84 -22.59 6.40
CA PHE A 415 9.93 -21.68 6.16
C PHE A 415 10.16 -20.91 7.47
N LYS A 416 11.41 -20.82 7.91
CA LYS A 416 11.79 -20.17 9.17
C LYS A 416 13.07 -19.38 8.96
N THR A 417 13.02 -18.09 9.20
CA THR A 417 14.16 -17.17 9.14
C THR A 417 15.02 -17.25 10.41
N ASN A 418 16.26 -16.75 10.39
CA ASN A 418 17.00 -16.51 11.63
C ASN A 418 16.26 -15.45 12.47
N ILE A 419 16.18 -15.60 13.79
CA ILE A 419 15.50 -14.65 14.70
C ILE A 419 16.04 -13.22 14.61
N LEU A 420 17.30 -13.06 14.21
CA LEU A 420 17.89 -11.74 13.99
C LEU A 420 17.16 -10.94 12.89
N ILE A 421 16.60 -11.60 11.88
CA ILE A 421 15.91 -10.95 10.76
C ILE A 421 14.64 -10.21 11.23
N PRO A 422 13.65 -10.88 11.85
CA PRO A 422 12.47 -10.19 12.36
C PRO A 422 12.79 -9.24 13.51
N ALA A 423 13.83 -9.50 14.32
CA ALA A 423 14.25 -8.60 15.39
C ALA A 423 14.80 -7.27 14.83
N LEU A 424 15.70 -7.33 13.85
CA LEU A 424 16.24 -6.13 13.19
C LEU A 424 15.14 -5.36 12.46
N PHE A 425 14.24 -6.06 11.77
CA PHE A 425 13.11 -5.41 11.10
C PHE A 425 12.16 -4.72 12.09
N LEU A 426 11.88 -5.35 13.25
CA LEU A 426 11.08 -4.72 14.31
C LEU A 426 11.76 -3.46 14.86
N ILE A 427 13.07 -3.51 15.09
CA ILE A 427 13.86 -2.34 15.52
C ILE A 427 13.73 -1.22 14.49
N THR A 428 13.84 -1.52 13.20
CA THR A 428 13.61 -0.54 12.14
C THR A 428 12.21 0.06 12.21
N CYS A 429 11.16 -0.75 12.34
CA CYS A 429 9.79 -0.25 12.43
C CYS A 429 9.63 0.73 13.60
N VAL A 430 10.13 0.38 14.78
CA VAL A 430 10.07 1.24 15.98
C VAL A 430 10.89 2.52 15.78
N ALA A 431 12.11 2.41 15.25
CA ALA A 431 12.96 3.57 14.99
C ALA A 431 12.32 4.56 14.01
N THR A 432 11.66 4.05 12.96
CA THR A 432 10.93 4.89 12.00
C THR A 432 9.77 5.62 12.66
N ILE A 433 8.96 4.93 13.47
CA ILE A 433 7.84 5.55 14.19
C ILE A 433 8.34 6.67 15.12
N VAL A 434 9.40 6.40 15.90
CA VAL A 434 9.98 7.36 16.83
C VAL A 434 10.55 8.58 16.09
N THR A 435 11.20 8.36 14.95
CA THR A 435 11.75 9.47 14.16
C THR A 435 10.66 10.35 13.58
N ILE A 436 9.61 9.75 13.01
CA ILE A 436 8.47 10.54 12.49
C ILE A 436 7.77 11.28 13.63
N ALA A 437 7.64 10.68 14.81
CA ALA A 437 7.09 11.33 15.99
C ALA A 437 7.90 12.54 16.45
N TYR A 438 9.23 12.45 16.35
CA TYR A 438 10.15 13.53 16.69
C TYR A 438 10.07 14.69 15.69
N GLU A 439 10.09 14.37 14.39
CA GLU A 439 10.01 15.36 13.31
C GLU A 439 8.64 16.07 13.28
N GLU A 440 7.55 15.32 13.42
CA GLU A 440 6.21 15.87 13.25
C GLU A 440 5.15 15.15 14.08
N ILE A 441 5.11 15.50 15.38
CA ILE A 441 4.23 14.87 16.37
C ILE A 441 2.74 14.91 16.00
N HIS A 442 2.30 15.91 15.23
CA HIS A 442 0.91 16.02 14.75
C HIS A 442 0.48 14.82 13.90
N THR A 443 1.42 14.17 13.19
CA THR A 443 1.14 12.98 12.39
C THR A 443 0.78 11.76 13.25
N ILE A 444 1.38 11.68 14.44
CA ILE A 444 1.09 10.64 15.45
C ILE A 444 -0.28 10.84 16.07
N TYR A 445 -0.69 12.09 16.35
CA TYR A 445 -1.98 12.36 16.99
C TYR A 445 -3.14 11.89 16.13
N LEU A 446 -3.13 12.16 14.82
CA LEU A 446 -4.21 11.70 13.93
C LEU A 446 -4.27 10.18 13.89
N THR A 447 -3.14 9.51 13.66
CA THR A 447 -3.10 8.05 13.55
C THR A 447 -3.54 7.39 14.84
N THR A 448 -3.05 7.87 15.98
CA THR A 448 -3.44 7.38 17.31
C THR A 448 -4.92 7.64 17.58
N SER A 449 -5.45 8.81 17.20
CA SER A 449 -6.87 9.12 17.35
C SER A 449 -7.74 8.19 16.52
N VAL A 450 -7.36 7.88 15.28
CA VAL A 450 -8.07 6.91 14.44
C VAL A 450 -8.00 5.51 15.03
N LEU A 451 -6.86 5.09 15.58
CA LEU A 451 -6.72 3.81 16.28
C LEU A 451 -7.60 3.73 17.54
N MET A 452 -7.64 4.80 18.34
CA MET A 452 -8.48 4.88 19.54
C MET A 452 -9.97 4.87 19.18
N CYS A 453 -10.39 5.72 18.24
CA CYS A 453 -11.78 5.77 17.78
C CYS A 453 -12.22 4.43 17.20
N SER A 454 -11.40 3.79 16.37
CA SER A 454 -11.71 2.46 15.85
C SER A 454 -11.78 1.41 16.95
N GLY A 455 -10.91 1.47 17.97
CA GLY A 455 -11.00 0.60 19.15
C GLY A 455 -12.32 0.76 19.89
N VAL A 456 -12.77 2.00 20.11
CA VAL A 456 -14.06 2.32 20.72
C VAL A 456 -15.22 1.76 19.88
N VAL A 457 -15.19 1.96 18.55
CA VAL A 457 -16.18 1.35 17.64
C VAL A 457 -16.18 -0.16 17.79
N TYR A 458 -15.02 -0.81 17.85
CA TYR A 458 -14.95 -2.26 17.98
C TYR A 458 -15.61 -2.75 19.27
N LEU A 459 -15.31 -2.11 20.40
CA LEU A 459 -15.87 -2.51 21.69
C LEU A 459 -17.39 -2.36 21.70
N PHE A 460 -17.93 -1.25 21.18
CA PHE A 460 -19.38 -1.05 21.14
C PHE A 460 -20.09 -1.96 20.15
N TYR A 461 -19.50 -2.21 18.97
CA TYR A 461 -20.13 -3.02 17.95
C TYR A 461 -19.92 -4.51 18.13
N PHE A 462 -18.76 -4.98 18.54
CA PHE A 462 -18.41 -6.41 18.48
C PHE A 462 -18.28 -7.06 19.85
N ASP A 463 -18.00 -6.31 20.91
CA ASP A 463 -17.93 -6.86 22.27
C ASP A 463 -19.31 -6.80 22.96
N GLN A 464 -19.90 -7.98 23.19
CA GLN A 464 -21.19 -8.12 23.85
C GLN A 464 -21.22 -7.54 25.26
N SER A 465 -20.08 -7.51 25.95
CA SER A 465 -19.96 -7.00 27.31
C SER A 465 -20.34 -5.52 27.39
N TRP A 466 -20.10 -4.77 26.31
CA TRP A 466 -20.34 -3.33 26.20
C TRP A 466 -21.70 -2.98 25.57
N ARG A 467 -22.44 -3.95 25.02
CA ARG A 467 -23.77 -3.75 24.40
C ARG A 467 -24.93 -3.60 25.40
N LYS A 468 -24.65 -3.45 26.70
CA LYS A 468 -25.68 -3.39 27.77
C LYS A 468 -26.45 -2.05 27.85
N PRO A 469 -25.83 -0.89 27.65
CA PRO A 469 -26.53 0.40 27.74
C PRO A 469 -27.53 0.60 26.60
N VAL A 470 -28.76 0.99 26.93
CA VAL A 470 -29.86 1.23 25.97
C VAL A 470 -29.46 2.23 24.86
N PHE A 471 -28.69 3.27 25.21
CA PHE A 471 -28.21 4.26 24.23
C PHE A 471 -27.32 3.62 23.14
N ILE A 472 -26.46 2.67 23.50
CA ILE A 472 -25.56 1.99 22.55
C ILE A 472 -26.39 1.11 21.61
N VAL A 473 -27.39 0.41 22.13
CA VAL A 473 -28.31 -0.39 21.31
C VAL A 473 -29.07 0.50 20.31
N SER A 474 -29.61 1.63 20.76
CA SER A 474 -30.26 2.61 19.87
C SER A 474 -29.34 3.16 18.79
N PHE A 475 -28.06 3.42 19.13
CA PHE A 475 -27.06 3.88 18.15
C PHE A 475 -26.73 2.79 17.12
N ILE A 476 -26.63 1.53 17.54
CA ILE A 476 -26.44 0.38 16.65
C ILE A 476 -27.62 0.24 15.69
N GLU A 477 -28.86 0.37 16.19
CA GLU A 477 -30.07 0.33 15.35
C GLU A 477 -30.13 1.47 14.33
N LEU A 478 -29.74 2.70 14.73
CA LEU A 478 -29.64 3.84 13.80
C LEU A 478 -28.65 3.54 12.66
N PHE A 479 -27.50 3.00 12.99
CA PHE A 479 -26.48 2.69 12.00
C PHE A 479 -26.87 1.53 11.08
N LYS A 480 -27.55 0.50 11.60
CA LYS A 480 -28.19 -0.53 10.76
C LYS A 480 -29.22 0.07 9.81
N SER A 481 -29.99 1.05 10.26
CA SER A 481 -30.93 1.79 9.40
C SER A 481 -30.20 2.54 8.29
N ILE A 482 -29.09 3.22 8.61
CA ILE A 482 -28.21 3.85 7.60
C ILE A 482 -27.64 2.81 6.63
N ASP A 483 -27.19 1.66 7.13
CA ASP A 483 -26.68 0.54 6.32
C ASP A 483 -27.76 0.06 5.33
N HIS A 484 -29.00 -0.15 5.77
CA HIS A 484 -30.12 -0.49 4.91
C HIS A 484 -30.43 0.57 3.83
N ILE A 485 -30.38 1.86 4.20
CA ILE A 485 -30.56 2.96 3.24
C ILE A 485 -29.43 2.92 2.19
N LEU A 486 -28.18 2.78 2.62
CA LEU A 486 -27.02 2.72 1.73
C LEU A 486 -27.02 1.47 0.84
N ILE A 487 -27.48 0.31 1.35
CA ILE A 487 -27.72 -0.89 0.54
C ILE A 487 -28.80 -0.61 -0.52
N THR A 488 -29.87 0.12 -0.17
CA THR A 488 -30.93 0.47 -1.11
C THR A 488 -30.43 1.42 -2.20
N ILE A 489 -29.63 2.42 -1.83
CA ILE A 489 -28.95 3.34 -2.75
C ILE A 489 -27.99 2.55 -3.65
N SER A 490 -27.18 1.67 -3.07
CA SER A 490 -26.26 0.77 -3.77
C SER A 490 -26.99 -0.08 -4.82
N ARG A 491 -28.15 -0.63 -4.47
CA ARG A 491 -28.98 -1.42 -5.40
C ARG A 491 -29.55 -0.56 -6.53
N LYS A 492 -30.08 0.62 -6.23
CA LYS A 492 -30.74 1.50 -7.21
C LYS A 492 -29.76 2.20 -8.16
N ILE A 493 -28.70 2.80 -7.62
CA ILE A 493 -27.74 3.61 -8.38
C ILE A 493 -26.66 2.73 -9.00
N PHE A 494 -26.05 1.87 -8.20
CA PHE A 494 -24.87 1.12 -8.61
C PHE A 494 -25.20 -0.28 -9.13
N LYS A 495 -26.46 -0.73 -9.04
CA LYS A 495 -26.87 -2.13 -9.29
C LYS A 495 -26.00 -3.11 -8.51
N CYS A 496 -25.71 -2.78 -7.25
CA CYS A 496 -24.86 -3.58 -6.39
C CYS A 496 -25.68 -4.21 -5.26
N THR A 497 -25.49 -5.51 -5.04
CA THR A 497 -26.16 -6.28 -3.98
C THR A 497 -25.15 -6.76 -2.94
N PRO A 498 -25.51 -6.80 -1.65
CA PRO A 498 -24.63 -7.36 -0.62
C PRO A 498 -24.50 -8.86 -0.85
N ILE A 499 -23.35 -9.42 -0.51
CA ILE A 499 -23.20 -10.87 -0.46
C ILE A 499 -24.02 -11.35 0.73
N GLN A 500 -25.09 -12.09 0.46
CA GLN A 500 -25.79 -12.79 1.54
C GLN A 500 -24.82 -13.81 2.13
N PRO A 501 -24.62 -13.86 3.46
CA PRO A 501 -24.04 -15.04 4.08
C PRO A 501 -24.93 -16.23 3.67
N GLU A 502 -24.36 -17.28 3.07
CA GLU A 502 -25.13 -18.47 2.73
C GLU A 502 -25.80 -18.98 4.01
N ASN A 503 -27.14 -18.87 4.07
CA ASN A 503 -27.93 -19.60 5.06
C ASN A 503 -27.72 -21.09 4.79
N ASN A 504 -26.87 -21.75 5.59
CA ASN A 504 -26.76 -23.21 5.64
C ASN A 504 -28.00 -23.83 6.32
N GLN A 505 -29.21 -23.50 5.83
CA GLN A 505 -30.46 -24.17 6.24
C GLN A 505 -30.93 -25.24 5.24
N THR A 506 -30.11 -25.61 4.25
CA THR A 506 -30.49 -26.60 3.22
C THR A 506 -29.64 -27.88 3.22
N GLN A 507 -29.07 -28.28 4.36
CA GLN A 507 -28.44 -29.59 4.53
C GLN A 507 -28.93 -30.38 5.76
N LEU A 508 -30.18 -30.14 6.19
CA LEU A 508 -30.92 -31.08 7.04
C LEU A 508 -32.22 -31.46 6.32
N LYS A 509 -32.08 -32.38 5.37
CA LYS A 509 -33.14 -33.34 5.00
C LYS A 509 -32.50 -34.68 4.75
#